data_AF-A0A9W8DGI5-F1
#
_entry.id   AF-A0A9W8DGI5-F1
#
_cell.length_a   1.000
_cell.length_b   1.000
_cell.length_c   1.000
_cell.angle_alpha   90.00
_cell.angle_beta   90.00
_cell.angle_gamma   90.00
#
_symmetry.space_group_name_H-M   'P 1'
#
loop_
_entity.id
_entity.type
_entity.pdbx_description
1 polymer ?
#
loop_
_entity_poly.entity_id
_entity_poly.type
_entity_poly.pdbx_seq_one_letter_code
_entity_poly.pdbx_strand_id
1 'polypeptide(L)'
;MDATAEIERILAHSVLDPFGILQVSRTCTDDEVKAAYRTKSRFIHPDKTKHEHARAAFEKLKKAESELMDPAKRESIRKMMKEAQRELLAEWQAQVSKGERPAEDCNESSSKFQDAAFARYKKIMVDIEWRRRQRLKEKMAAEGAAAKKEEDALDEKRRKRQAEKAWEDSREDRVSSWRQFQAKKNSKSKRSKKS
;
A
#
# COMPACT_ATOMS: atom_id res chain seq x y z
N MET A 1 22.48 15.51 -26.22
CA MET A 1 21.84 14.59 -25.26
C MET A 1 21.59 13.29 -25.98
N ASP A 2 22.11 12.18 -25.47
CA ASP A 2 21.82 10.85 -26.01
C ASP A 2 20.49 10.35 -25.44
N ALA A 3 19.70 9.63 -26.25
CA ALA A 3 18.42 9.06 -25.83
C ALA A 3 18.60 8.00 -24.75
N THR A 4 19.74 7.27 -24.77
CA THR A 4 20.12 6.31 -23.72
C THR A 4 20.34 7.00 -22.38
N ALA A 5 21.13 8.08 -22.34
CA ALA A 5 21.41 8.84 -21.13
C ALA A 5 20.14 9.45 -20.51
N GLU A 6 19.19 9.90 -21.34
CA GLU A 6 17.90 10.40 -20.84
C GLU A 6 17.03 9.28 -20.26
N ILE A 7 17.05 8.08 -20.84
CA ILE A 7 16.37 6.90 -20.30
C ILE A 7 16.93 6.55 -18.92
N GLU A 8 18.25 6.45 -18.79
CA GLU A 8 18.93 6.17 -17.52
C GLU A 8 18.60 7.24 -16.47
N ARG A 9 18.63 8.52 -16.85
CA ARG A 9 18.25 9.63 -15.97
C ARG A 9 16.81 9.49 -15.47
N ILE A 10 15.85 9.22 -16.35
CA ILE A 10 14.43 9.04 -15.97
C ILE A 10 14.28 7.85 -15.00
N LEU A 11 15.01 6.76 -15.25
CA LEU A 11 15.00 5.59 -14.38
C LEU A 11 15.62 5.89 -13.01
N ALA A 12 16.68 6.69 -12.96
CA ALA A 12 17.34 7.11 -11.71
C ALA A 12 16.49 8.01 -10.81
N HIS A 13 15.54 8.78 -11.35
CA HIS A 13 14.64 9.61 -10.54
C HIS A 13 13.66 8.75 -9.75
N SER A 14 13.22 9.15 -8.57
CA SER A 14 12.15 8.41 -7.88
C SER A 14 10.81 8.64 -8.59
N VAL A 15 9.92 7.64 -8.56
CA VAL A 15 8.55 7.80 -9.09
C VAL A 15 7.77 8.90 -8.33
N LEU A 16 8.26 9.25 -7.14
CA LEU A 16 7.70 10.23 -6.21
C LEU A 16 8.15 11.66 -6.53
N ASP A 17 8.96 11.88 -7.57
CA ASP A 17 9.31 13.20 -8.07
C ASP A 17 8.94 13.37 -9.56
N PRO A 18 7.66 13.66 -9.85
CA PRO A 18 7.20 13.91 -11.22
C PRO A 18 7.86 15.12 -11.88
N PHE A 19 8.20 16.16 -11.10
CA PHE A 19 8.81 17.39 -11.60
C PHE A 19 10.22 17.13 -12.14
N GLY A 20 11.06 16.40 -11.41
CA GLY A 20 12.40 16.03 -11.89
C GLY A 20 12.39 15.00 -13.02
N ILE A 21 11.41 14.09 -13.05
CA ILE A 21 11.23 13.17 -14.20
C ILE A 21 10.98 13.97 -15.48
N LEU A 22 10.04 14.94 -15.45
CA LEU A 22 9.68 15.78 -16.59
C LEU A 22 10.61 16.98 -16.80
N GLN A 23 11.54 17.26 -15.88
CA GLN A 23 12.41 18.45 -15.88
C GLN A 23 11.62 19.75 -16.07
N VAL A 24 10.50 19.88 -15.37
CA VAL A 24 9.66 21.08 -15.37
C VAL A 24 9.78 21.82 -14.05
N SER A 25 9.58 23.14 -14.07
CA SER A 25 9.58 23.95 -12.86
C SER A 25 8.49 23.49 -11.89
N ARG A 26 8.72 23.66 -10.58
CA ARG A 26 7.69 23.42 -9.56
C ARG A 26 6.48 24.34 -9.74
N THR A 27 6.68 25.50 -10.36
CA THR A 27 5.63 26.48 -10.70
C THR A 27 5.02 26.26 -12.07
N CYS A 28 5.31 25.14 -12.74
CA CYS A 28 4.88 24.92 -14.11
C CYS A 28 3.36 24.94 -14.31
N THR A 29 2.97 25.35 -15.52
CA THR A 29 1.59 25.28 -16.01
C THR A 29 1.30 23.91 -16.62
N ASP A 30 0.02 23.61 -16.84
CA ASP A 30 -0.41 22.35 -17.48
C ASP A 30 0.17 22.21 -18.90
N ASP A 31 0.29 23.32 -19.61
CA ASP A 31 0.80 23.33 -20.98
C ASP A 31 2.30 23.02 -21.03
N GLU A 32 3.08 23.52 -20.06
CA GLU A 32 4.49 23.18 -19.90
C GLU A 32 4.68 21.69 -19.59
N VAL A 33 3.85 21.11 -18.73
CA VAL A 33 3.85 19.66 -18.42
C VAL A 33 3.61 18.85 -19.70
N LYS A 34 2.56 19.19 -20.46
CA LYS A 34 2.23 18.51 -21.72
C LYS A 34 3.31 18.70 -22.78
N ALA A 35 3.93 19.89 -22.87
CA ALA A 35 5.00 20.17 -23.81
C ALA A 35 6.26 19.35 -23.49
N ALA A 36 6.65 19.31 -22.21
CA ALA A 36 7.77 18.51 -21.74
C ALA A 36 7.55 17.02 -21.98
N TYR A 37 6.35 16.51 -21.67
CA TYR A 37 5.97 15.12 -21.93
C TYR A 37 6.06 14.77 -23.42
N ARG A 38 5.45 15.57 -24.30
CA ARG A 38 5.49 15.35 -25.77
C ARG A 38 6.91 15.32 -26.32
N THR A 39 7.76 16.22 -25.84
CA THR A 39 9.16 16.31 -26.29
C THR A 39 9.96 15.10 -25.84
N LYS A 40 9.87 14.75 -24.55
CA LYS A 40 10.63 13.64 -23.96
C LYS A 40 10.14 12.28 -24.43
N SER A 41 8.84 12.08 -24.53
CA SER A 41 8.23 10.83 -24.98
C SER A 41 8.65 10.48 -26.40
N ARG A 42 8.73 11.46 -27.30
CA ARG A 42 9.23 11.27 -28.67
C ARG A 42 10.72 10.94 -28.70
N PHE A 43 11.49 11.47 -27.76
CA PHE A 43 12.93 11.27 -27.66
C PHE A 43 13.30 9.88 -27.12
N ILE A 44 12.57 9.38 -26.11
CA ILE A 44 12.82 8.08 -25.47
C ILE A 44 11.90 6.95 -25.98
N HIS A 45 11.15 7.19 -27.07
CA HIS A 45 10.12 6.26 -27.53
C HIS A 45 10.71 4.86 -27.82
N PRO A 46 10.14 3.77 -27.28
CA PRO A 46 10.73 2.43 -27.36
C PRO A 46 10.87 1.87 -28.78
N ASP A 47 10.10 2.40 -29.74
CA ASP A 47 10.22 2.06 -31.16
C ASP A 47 11.44 2.69 -31.84
N LYS A 48 11.93 3.83 -31.30
CA LYS A 48 13.06 4.58 -31.88
C LYS A 48 14.37 4.30 -31.16
N THR A 49 14.32 3.82 -29.92
CA THR A 49 15.49 3.56 -29.07
C THR A 49 15.67 2.07 -28.83
N LYS A 50 16.88 1.55 -29.07
CA LYS A 50 17.22 0.12 -28.87
C LYS A 50 17.52 -0.25 -27.41
N HIS A 51 17.22 0.64 -26.46
CA HIS A 51 17.57 0.46 -25.05
C HIS A 51 16.55 -0.46 -24.37
N GLU A 52 17.00 -1.49 -23.65
CA GLU A 52 16.14 -2.51 -23.02
C GLU A 52 15.07 -1.91 -22.09
N HIS A 53 15.46 -0.87 -21.34
CA HIS A 53 14.58 -0.19 -20.40
C HIS A 53 13.80 1.02 -20.97
N ALA A 54 13.81 1.24 -22.29
CA ALA A 54 13.09 2.37 -22.91
C ALA A 54 11.60 2.35 -22.55
N ARG A 55 10.98 1.16 -22.54
CA ARG A 55 9.58 0.99 -22.17
C ARG A 55 9.29 1.42 -20.72
N ALA A 56 10.14 0.99 -19.79
CA ALA A 56 10.00 1.33 -18.37
C ALA A 56 10.16 2.84 -18.12
N ALA A 57 11.13 3.49 -18.78
CA ALA A 57 11.31 4.93 -18.71
C ALA A 57 10.10 5.68 -19.30
N PHE A 58 9.56 5.21 -20.42
CA PHE A 58 8.37 5.80 -21.04
C PHE A 58 7.14 5.73 -20.13
N GLU A 59 6.90 4.58 -19.49
CA GLU A 59 5.78 4.41 -18.55
C GLU A 59 5.92 5.31 -17.33
N LYS A 60 7.15 5.46 -16.82
CA LYS A 60 7.45 6.37 -15.71
C LYS A 60 7.22 7.84 -16.09
N LEU A 61 7.63 8.23 -17.29
CA LEU A 61 7.38 9.56 -17.85
C LEU A 61 5.88 9.84 -17.98
N LYS A 62 5.11 8.87 -18.49
CA LYS A 62 3.65 8.95 -18.61
C LYS A 62 2.96 9.06 -17.26
N LYS A 63 3.42 8.29 -16.26
CA LYS A 63 2.90 8.37 -14.89
C LYS A 63 3.17 9.76 -14.29
N ALA A 64 4.37 10.30 -14.46
CA ALA A 64 4.72 11.64 -13.99
C ALA A 64 3.81 12.72 -14.61
N GLU A 65 3.55 12.65 -15.92
CA GLU A 65 2.59 13.55 -16.58
C GLU A 65 1.20 13.44 -15.96
N SER A 66 0.68 12.22 -15.79
CA SER A 66 -0.67 12.00 -15.23
C SER A 66 -0.82 12.52 -13.79
N GLU A 67 0.23 12.41 -12.97
CA GLU A 67 0.23 12.92 -11.59
C GLU A 67 0.30 14.44 -11.55
N LEU A 68 1.09 15.05 -12.44
CA LEU A 68 1.12 16.51 -12.53
C LEU A 68 -0.18 17.04 -13.12
N MET A 69 -0.79 16.40 -14.11
CA MET A 69 -2.04 16.86 -14.72
C MET A 69 -3.24 16.86 -13.75
N ASP A 70 -3.17 16.08 -12.68
CA ASP A 70 -4.16 16.09 -11.60
C ASP A 70 -3.88 17.24 -10.62
N PRO A 71 -4.74 18.28 -10.52
CA PRO A 71 -4.48 19.46 -9.71
C PRO A 71 -4.35 19.13 -8.22
N ALA A 72 -5.13 18.17 -7.72
CA ALA A 72 -5.11 17.78 -6.31
C ALA A 72 -3.78 17.10 -5.95
N LYS A 73 -3.29 16.21 -6.82
CA LYS A 73 -1.98 15.57 -6.63
C LYS A 73 -0.83 16.56 -6.79
N ARG A 74 -0.89 17.43 -7.81
CA ARG A 74 0.12 18.47 -8.03
C ARG A 74 0.23 19.38 -6.81
N GLU A 75 -0.91 19.83 -6.27
CA GLU A 75 -0.93 20.67 -5.07
C GLU A 75 -0.41 19.93 -3.84
N SER A 76 -0.79 18.66 -3.66
CA SER A 76 -0.28 17.82 -2.58
C SER A 76 1.24 17.69 -2.62
N ILE A 77 1.82 17.41 -3.79
CA ILE A 77 3.27 17.34 -3.99
C ILE A 77 3.93 18.69 -3.67
N ARG A 78 3.38 19.80 -4.19
CA ARG A 78 3.88 21.16 -3.91
C ARG A 78 3.85 21.48 -2.42
N LYS A 79 2.78 21.10 -1.72
CA LYS A 79 2.62 21.30 -0.27
C LYS A 79 3.70 20.54 0.50
N MET A 80 3.92 19.27 0.17
CA MET A 80 4.97 18.44 0.80
C MET A 80 6.37 18.99 0.53
N MET A 81 6.66 19.48 -0.68
CA MET A 81 7.94 20.13 -0.98
C MET A 81 8.15 21.41 -0.15
N LYS A 82 7.13 22.27 -0.04
CA LYS A 82 7.18 23.49 0.78
C LYS A 82 7.36 23.17 2.26
N GLU A 83 6.73 22.11 2.75
CA GLU A 83 6.90 21.65 4.13
C GLU A 83 8.31 21.14 4.39
N ALA A 84 8.86 20.33 3.49
CA ALA A 84 10.25 19.89 3.56
C ALA A 84 11.24 21.06 3.55
N GLN A 85 11.02 22.07 2.71
CA GLN A 85 11.82 23.29 2.67
C GLN A 85 11.76 24.06 3.99
N ARG A 86 10.55 24.24 4.56
CA ARG A 86 10.35 24.97 5.81
C ARG A 86 11.02 24.27 6.99
N GLU A 87 10.85 22.95 7.10
CA GLU A 87 11.50 22.16 8.15
C GLU A 87 13.01 22.27 8.06
N LEU A 88 13.56 22.11 6.85
CA LEU A 88 14.99 22.19 6.63
C LEU A 88 15.53 23.59 6.96
N LEU A 89 14.84 24.63 6.53
CA LEU A 89 15.23 26.01 6.80
C LEU A 89 15.24 26.29 8.30
N ALA A 90 14.21 25.86 9.03
CA ALA A 90 14.16 26.00 10.49
C ALA A 90 15.31 25.23 11.18
N GLU A 91 15.59 24.01 10.73
CA GLU A 91 16.69 23.19 11.24
C GLU A 91 18.05 23.86 11.00
N TRP A 92 18.28 24.38 9.79
CA TRP A 92 19.54 25.03 9.43
C TRP A 92 19.69 26.39 10.11
N GLN A 93 18.61 27.18 10.24
CA GLN A 93 18.63 28.42 11.01
C GLN A 93 18.99 28.17 12.47
N ALA A 94 18.47 27.11 13.09
CA ALA A 94 18.85 26.74 14.45
C ALA A 94 20.34 26.33 14.56
N GLN A 95 20.90 25.64 13.55
CA GLN A 95 22.33 25.31 13.49
C GLN A 95 23.20 26.58 13.34
N VAL A 96 22.74 27.55 12.53
CA VAL A 96 23.40 28.85 12.39
C VAL A 96 23.40 29.60 13.72
N SER A 97 22.28 29.62 14.45
CA SER A 97 22.21 30.24 15.78
C SER A 97 23.14 29.59 16.82
N LYS A 98 23.49 28.30 16.63
CA LYS A 98 24.45 27.57 17.46
C LYS A 98 25.91 27.70 16.98
N GLY A 99 26.16 28.35 15.85
CA GLY A 99 27.48 28.47 15.25
C GLY A 99 27.99 27.21 14.54
N GLU A 100 27.14 26.21 14.34
CA GLU A 100 27.49 24.92 13.71
C GLU A 100 27.44 24.98 12.17
N ARG A 101 26.81 26.02 11.61
CA ARG A 101 26.62 26.20 10.17
C ARG A 101 26.78 27.68 9.75
N PRO A 102 27.36 27.97 8.57
CA PRO A 102 27.40 29.33 8.01
C PRO A 102 26.01 29.85 7.62
N ALA A 103 25.75 31.14 7.82
CA ALA A 103 24.47 31.75 7.45
C ALA A 103 24.18 31.71 5.93
N GLU A 104 25.20 31.75 5.07
CA GLU A 104 25.03 31.63 3.61
C GLU A 104 24.32 30.35 3.18
N ASP A 105 24.45 29.26 3.95
CA ASP A 105 23.82 27.98 3.61
C ASP A 105 22.29 28.05 3.74
N CYS A 106 21.74 28.97 4.54
CA CYS A 106 20.29 29.15 4.69
C CYS A 106 19.64 29.93 3.54
N ASN A 107 20.39 30.32 2.51
CA ASN A 107 19.82 30.97 1.34
C ASN A 107 19.02 29.95 0.50
N GLU A 108 17.71 30.16 0.38
CA GLU A 108 16.81 29.28 -0.38
C GLU A 108 17.15 29.15 -1.86
N SER A 109 17.86 30.13 -2.42
CA SER A 109 18.33 30.13 -3.81
C SER A 109 19.67 29.39 -3.98
N SER A 110 20.35 29.05 -2.88
CA SER A 110 21.61 28.30 -2.94
C SER A 110 21.35 26.88 -3.43
N SER A 111 22.19 26.39 -4.37
CA SER A 111 22.13 25.01 -4.86
C SER A 111 22.18 24.01 -3.70
N LYS A 112 23.04 24.25 -2.71
CA LYS A 112 23.18 23.40 -1.52
C LYS A 112 21.87 23.25 -0.75
N PHE A 113 21.13 24.36 -0.60
CA PHE A 113 19.83 24.34 0.07
C PHE A 113 18.79 23.60 -0.75
N GLN A 114 18.73 23.83 -2.07
CA GLN A 114 17.78 23.15 -2.94
C GLN A 114 18.01 21.63 -2.98
N ASP A 115 19.27 21.20 -3.03
CA ASP A 115 19.66 19.79 -2.98
C ASP A 115 19.28 19.15 -1.65
N ALA A 116 19.56 19.82 -0.53
CA ALA A 116 19.19 19.34 0.79
C ALA A 116 17.66 19.31 1.00
N ALA A 117 16.93 20.32 0.53
CA ALA A 117 15.48 20.37 0.61
C ALA A 117 14.84 19.24 -0.20
N PHE A 118 15.41 18.97 -1.37
CA PHE A 118 14.97 17.86 -2.20
C PHE A 118 15.30 16.49 -1.57
N ALA A 119 16.45 16.35 -0.92
CA ALA A 119 16.77 15.15 -0.14
C ALA A 119 15.79 14.95 1.03
N ARG A 120 15.42 16.02 1.75
CA ARG A 120 14.41 16.00 2.82
C ARG A 120 13.04 15.59 2.28
N TYR A 121 12.60 16.19 1.17
CA TYR A 121 11.36 15.83 0.48
C TYR A 121 11.34 14.34 0.08
N LYS A 122 12.43 13.84 -0.53
CA LYS A 122 12.54 12.42 -0.89
C LYS A 122 12.36 11.50 0.32
N LYS A 123 12.96 11.85 1.46
CA LYS A 123 12.82 11.07 2.71
C LYS A 123 11.36 11.01 3.17
N ILE A 124 10.68 12.17 3.22
CA ILE A 124 9.25 12.25 3.58
C ILE A 124 8.39 11.38 2.66
N MET A 125 8.63 11.45 1.34
CA MET A 125 7.88 10.67 0.37
C MET A 125 8.08 9.16 0.51
N VAL A 126 9.32 8.71 0.75
CA VAL A 126 9.63 7.30 1.00
C VAL A 126 8.90 6.81 2.26
N ASP A 127 8.88 7.61 3.32
CA ASP A 127 8.16 7.27 4.57
C ASP A 127 6.64 7.19 4.36
N ILE A 128 6.06 8.09 3.55
CA ILE A 128 4.63 8.05 3.20
C ILE A 128 4.28 6.77 2.44
N GLU A 129 5.05 6.41 1.42
CA GLU A 129 4.80 5.18 0.65
C GLU A 129 5.00 3.92 1.51
N TRP A 130 6.02 3.92 2.38
CA TRP A 130 6.22 2.82 3.31
C TRP A 130 5.02 2.64 4.23
N ARG A 131 4.52 3.73 4.84
CA ARG A 131 3.30 3.69 5.69
C ARG A 131 2.07 3.25 4.91
N ARG A 132 1.90 3.71 3.67
CA ARG A 132 0.80 3.27 2.79
C ARG A 132 0.87 1.77 2.52
N ARG A 133 2.05 1.22 2.25
CA ARG A 133 2.27 -0.20 2.00
C ARG A 133 2.01 -1.06 3.24
N GLN A 134 2.41 -0.59 4.43
CA GLN A 134 2.09 -1.26 5.68
C GLN A 134 0.58 -1.32 5.92
N ARG A 135 -0.13 -0.18 5.80
CA ARG A 135 -1.59 -0.12 5.95
C ARG A 135 -2.33 -1.04 4.99
N LEU A 136 -1.88 -1.10 3.73
CA LEU A 136 -2.47 -2.01 2.74
C LEU A 136 -2.28 -3.48 3.14
N LYS A 137 -1.07 -3.84 3.60
CA LYS A 137 -0.76 -5.19 4.07
C LYS A 137 -1.61 -5.57 5.29
N GLU A 138 -1.75 -4.67 6.25
CA GLU A 138 -2.59 -4.86 7.44
C GLU A 138 -4.06 -5.06 7.05
N LYS A 139 -4.59 -4.25 6.14
CA LYS A 139 -5.98 -4.38 5.66
C LYS A 139 -6.22 -5.75 5.01
N MET A 140 -5.31 -6.19 4.13
CA MET A 140 -5.40 -7.51 3.49
C MET A 140 -5.35 -8.66 4.51
N ALA A 141 -4.50 -8.54 5.54
CA ALA A 141 -4.42 -9.53 6.60
C ALA A 141 -5.68 -9.54 7.47
N ALA A 142 -6.26 -8.38 7.78
CA ALA A 142 -7.51 -8.26 8.52
C ALA A 142 -8.70 -8.84 7.73
N GLU A 143 -8.78 -8.55 6.43
CA GLU A 143 -9.79 -9.11 5.53
C GLU A 143 -9.66 -10.63 5.42
N GLY A 144 -8.44 -11.14 5.25
CA GLY A 144 -8.18 -12.59 5.25
C GLY A 144 -8.53 -13.26 6.57
N ALA A 145 -8.23 -12.63 7.70
CA ALA A 145 -8.58 -13.14 9.02
C ALA A 145 -10.11 -13.11 9.26
N ALA A 146 -10.80 -12.09 8.75
CA ALA A 146 -12.26 -12.00 8.82
C ALA A 146 -12.92 -13.09 7.96
N ALA A 147 -12.45 -13.27 6.72
CA ALA A 147 -12.94 -14.32 5.82
C ALA A 147 -12.77 -15.72 6.42
N LYS A 148 -11.60 -16.00 7.02
CA LYS A 148 -11.35 -17.29 7.69
C LYS A 148 -12.30 -17.51 8.87
N LYS A 149 -12.53 -16.48 9.70
CA LYS A 149 -13.49 -16.56 10.81
C LYS A 149 -14.91 -16.81 10.33
N GLU A 150 -15.31 -16.21 9.21
CA GLU A 150 -16.62 -16.41 8.61
C GLU A 150 -16.78 -17.85 8.08
N GLU A 151 -15.76 -18.37 7.38
CA GLU A 151 -15.71 -19.75 6.91
C GLU A 151 -15.79 -20.74 8.08
N ASP A 152 -14.95 -20.57 9.11
CA ASP A 152 -14.94 -21.42 10.31
C ASP A 152 -16.32 -21.41 11.01
N ALA A 153 -16.99 -20.25 11.08
CA ALA A 153 -18.32 -20.12 11.68
C ALA A 153 -19.42 -20.80 10.84
N LEU A 154 -19.32 -20.75 9.51
CA LEU A 154 -20.21 -21.48 8.60
C LEU A 154 -20.01 -22.99 8.74
N ASP A 155 -18.77 -23.43 8.86
CA ASP A 155 -18.41 -24.83 9.05
C ASP A 155 -18.83 -25.37 10.40
N GLU A 156 -18.70 -24.57 11.48
CA GLU A 156 -19.23 -24.92 12.79
C GLU A 156 -20.76 -25.04 12.75
N LYS A 157 -21.44 -24.09 12.10
CA LYS A 157 -22.91 -24.18 11.89
C LYS A 157 -23.28 -25.43 11.09
N ARG A 158 -22.53 -25.74 10.02
CA ARG A 158 -22.72 -26.94 9.20
C ARG A 158 -22.54 -28.21 10.03
N ARG A 159 -21.47 -28.28 10.81
CA ARG A 159 -21.16 -29.42 11.69
C ARG A 159 -22.23 -29.59 12.78
N LYS A 160 -22.69 -28.49 13.39
CA LYS A 160 -23.77 -28.52 14.39
C LYS A 160 -25.08 -29.03 13.79
N ARG A 161 -25.47 -28.53 12.62
CA ARG A 161 -26.66 -29.02 11.89
C ARG A 161 -26.54 -30.51 11.55
N GLN A 162 -25.37 -30.97 11.10
CA GLN A 162 -25.13 -32.38 10.81
C GLN A 162 -25.21 -33.26 12.07
N ALA A 163 -24.65 -32.79 13.20
CA ALA A 163 -24.71 -33.50 14.47
C ALA A 163 -26.14 -33.59 15.02
N GLU A 164 -26.91 -32.50 14.95
CA GLU A 164 -28.32 -32.48 15.35
C GLU A 164 -29.16 -33.42 14.48
N LYS A 165 -28.93 -33.40 13.16
CA LYS A 165 -29.58 -34.34 12.24
C LYS A 165 -29.26 -35.79 12.60
N ALA A 166 -27.98 -36.14 12.81
CA ALA A 166 -27.58 -37.49 13.19
C ALA A 166 -28.15 -37.91 14.58
N TRP A 167 -28.30 -36.97 15.50
CA TRP A 167 -28.96 -37.21 16.78
C TRP A 167 -30.45 -37.52 16.62
N GLU A 168 -31.17 -36.74 15.80
CA GLU A 168 -32.59 -37.02 15.52
C GLU A 168 -32.76 -38.32 14.73
N ASP A 169 -31.92 -38.61 13.74
CA ASP A 169 -31.99 -39.86 12.97
C ASP A 169 -31.78 -41.09 13.88
N SER A 170 -30.90 -41.00 14.88
CA SER A 170 -30.66 -42.07 15.87
C SER A 170 -31.67 -42.09 17.03
N ARG A 171 -32.70 -41.24 17.01
CA ARG A 171 -33.68 -41.11 18.10
C ARG A 171 -34.49 -42.38 18.30
N GLU A 172 -35.02 -42.97 17.23
CA GLU A 172 -35.84 -44.18 17.31
C GLU A 172 -35.04 -45.38 17.84
N ASP A 173 -33.78 -45.51 17.43
CA ASP A 173 -32.87 -46.55 17.94
C ASP A 173 -32.57 -46.38 19.44
N ARG A 174 -32.40 -45.14 19.89
CA ARG A 174 -32.20 -44.83 21.32
C ARG A 174 -33.46 -45.09 22.14
N VAL A 175 -34.64 -44.69 21.64
CA VAL A 175 -35.93 -44.93 22.29
C VAL A 175 -36.23 -46.43 22.37
N SER A 176 -36.01 -47.18 21.30
CA SER A 176 -36.21 -48.63 21.28
C SER A 176 -35.26 -49.36 22.23
N SER A 177 -33.98 -48.98 22.26
CA SER A 177 -32.98 -49.50 23.21
C SER A 177 -33.38 -49.23 24.68
N TRP A 178 -33.91 -48.03 24.96
CA TRP A 178 -34.38 -47.68 26.31
C TRP A 178 -35.63 -48.46 26.73
N ARG A 179 -36.60 -48.64 25.81
CA ARG A 179 -37.78 -49.50 26.03
C ARG A 179 -37.38 -50.94 26.37
N GLN A 180 -36.39 -51.49 25.65
CA GLN A 180 -35.86 -52.83 25.93
C GLN A 180 -35.16 -52.91 27.30
N PHE A 181 -34.38 -51.89 27.69
CA PHE A 181 -33.76 -51.83 29.01
C PHE A 181 -34.79 -51.81 30.14
N GLN A 182 -35.84 -50.99 30.02
CA GLN A 182 -36.94 -50.97 30.99
C GLN A 182 -37.65 -52.32 31.09
N ALA A 183 -37.95 -52.96 29.95
CA ALA A 183 -38.56 -54.28 29.92
C ALA A 183 -37.70 -55.32 30.66
N LYS A 184 -36.37 -55.27 30.45
CA LYS A 184 -35.40 -56.16 31.10
C LYS A 184 -35.32 -55.90 32.62
N LYS A 185 -35.32 -54.64 33.07
CA LYS A 185 -35.35 -54.29 34.51
C LYS A 185 -36.63 -54.79 35.18
N ASN A 186 -37.79 -54.61 34.55
CA ASN A 186 -39.06 -55.10 35.07
C ASN A 186 -39.10 -56.64 35.15
N SER A 187 -38.51 -57.35 34.18
CA SER A 187 -38.38 -58.81 34.26
C SER A 187 -37.46 -59.30 35.38
N LYS A 188 -36.40 -58.54 35.71
CA LYS A 188 -35.42 -58.88 36.75
C LYS A 188 -35.99 -58.66 38.16
N SER A 189 -36.75 -57.58 38.35
CA SER A 189 -37.54 -57.29 39.56
C SER A 189 -38.60 -58.37 39.83
N LYS A 190 -39.30 -58.84 38.78
CA LYS A 190 -40.26 -59.95 38.91
C LYS A 190 -39.60 -61.29 39.26
N ARG A 191 -38.37 -61.55 38.80
CA ARG A 191 -37.60 -62.75 39.17
C ARG A 191 -37.07 -62.69 40.60
N SER A 192 -36.63 -61.53 41.11
CA SER A 192 -36.13 -61.43 42.50
C SER A 192 -37.23 -61.44 43.56
N LYS A 193 -38.49 -61.20 43.18
CA LYS A 193 -39.68 -61.35 44.07
C LYS A 193 -40.21 -62.78 44.18
N LYS A 194 -39.65 -63.71 43.41
CA LYS A 194 -40.12 -65.10 43.29
C LYS A 194 -39.11 -66.13 43.79
N SER A 195 -37.99 -65.67 44.36
CA SER A 195 -36.98 -66.45 45.09
C SER A 195 -37.04 -66.11 46.56
#